data_AF-A0A3E4U201-F1
#
_entry.id   AF-A0A3E4U201-F1
#
_cell.length_a   1.000
_cell.length_b   1.000
_cell.length_c   1.000
_cell.angle_alpha   90.00
_cell.angle_beta   90.00
_cell.angle_gamma   90.00
#
_symmetry.space_group_name_H-M   'P 1'
#
loop_
_entity.id
_entity.type
_entity.pdbx_description
1 polymer ?
#
loop_
_entity_poly.entity_id
_entity_poly.type
_entity_poly.pdbx_seq_one_letter_code
_entity_poly.pdbx_strand_id
1 'polypeptide(L)'
;MIKYYEGDIFNSSADIICHQVNCQGAFGRGMAGQVKKLFPEVEKSYKILTKQWTEEARGKTSALLGRVSAQPVEKDGRWFLIANLYGQDDYGKGGVYTDYEALEKAMEEIREFLTVRGRNETAAFPQGIGCGFAGGDWQIVESIIKRVFEDYPGEVQIWKYDGK
;
A
#
# COMPACT_ATOMS: atom_id res chain seq x y z
N MET A 1 10.10 0.00 -15.13
CA MET A 1 9.50 -1.15 -15.89
C MET A 1 8.54 -1.93 -14.98
N ILE A 2 7.33 -2.25 -15.43
CA ILE A 2 6.37 -3.06 -14.68
C ILE A 2 6.53 -4.54 -15.01
N LYS A 3 6.59 -5.40 -14.00
CA LYS A 3 6.70 -6.86 -14.13
C LYS A 3 5.71 -7.58 -13.22
N TYR A 4 5.22 -8.73 -13.68
CA TYR A 4 4.27 -9.56 -12.94
C TYR A 4 4.97 -10.80 -12.40
N TYR A 5 4.66 -11.14 -11.16
CA TYR A 5 5.23 -12.27 -10.43
C TYR A 5 4.12 -13.10 -9.78
N GLU A 6 4.41 -14.38 -9.54
CA GLU A 6 3.55 -15.28 -8.79
C GLU A 6 4.26 -15.72 -7.50
N GLY A 7 3.51 -15.79 -6.40
CA GLY A 7 4.00 -16.22 -5.10
C GLY A 7 3.68 -15.25 -3.96
N ASP A 8 4.32 -15.45 -2.81
CA ASP A 8 4.22 -14.56 -1.67
C ASP A 8 5.07 -13.29 -1.89
N ILE A 9 4.39 -12.14 -1.93
CA ILE A 9 5.01 -10.82 -2.07
C ILE A 9 6.04 -10.52 -0.97
N PHE A 10 5.93 -11.12 0.22
CA PHE A 10 6.90 -10.94 1.30
C PHE A 10 8.23 -11.69 1.07
N ASN A 11 8.33 -12.48 0.00
CA ASN A 11 9.59 -13.03 -0.51
C ASN A 11 10.19 -12.20 -1.66
N SER A 12 9.56 -11.09 -2.03
CA SER A 12 10.09 -10.15 -3.01
C SER A 12 11.42 -9.53 -2.53
N SER A 13 12.29 -9.22 -3.49
CA SER A 13 13.47 -8.39 -3.27
C SER A 13 13.19 -6.88 -3.36
N ALA A 14 11.92 -6.46 -3.34
CA ALA A 14 11.51 -5.06 -3.44
C ALA A 14 11.87 -4.26 -2.20
N ASP A 15 12.38 -3.04 -2.41
CA ASP A 15 12.82 -2.12 -1.36
C ASP A 15 11.63 -1.52 -0.60
N ILE A 16 10.45 -1.50 -1.24
CA ILE A 16 9.19 -1.10 -0.63
C ILE A 16 8.05 -2.02 -1.08
N ILE A 17 7.25 -2.50 -0.13
CA ILE A 17 6.02 -3.25 -0.39
C ILE A 17 4.84 -2.36 0.01
N CYS A 18 3.97 -2.09 -0.96
CA CYS A 18 2.84 -1.19 -0.79
C CYS A 18 1.53 -1.98 -0.65
N HIS A 19 0.68 -1.58 0.30
CA HIS A 19 -0.69 -2.10 0.40
C HIS A 19 -1.67 -0.99 0.81
N GLN A 20 -2.94 -1.17 0.47
CA GLN A 20 -3.99 -0.21 0.82
C GLN A 20 -4.46 -0.43 2.26
N VAL A 21 -4.61 0.68 2.99
CA VAL A 21 -5.22 0.75 4.33
C VAL A 21 -6.44 1.67 4.35
N ASN A 22 -7.25 1.56 5.41
CA ASN A 22 -8.36 2.48 5.65
C ASN A 22 -7.95 3.68 6.52
N CYS A 23 -8.82 4.69 6.63
CA CYS A 23 -8.61 5.86 7.50
C CYS A 23 -9.18 5.66 8.91
N GLN A 24 -9.82 4.52 9.21
CA GLN A 24 -10.49 4.24 10.48
C GLN A 24 -9.60 3.57 11.54
N GLY A 25 -8.34 3.25 11.21
CA GLY A 25 -7.43 2.56 12.13
C GLY A 25 -7.65 1.05 12.25
N ALA A 26 -8.49 0.46 11.38
CA ALA A 26 -8.66 -1.00 11.31
C ALA A 26 -7.52 -1.65 10.49
N PHE A 27 -6.90 -2.71 11.03
CA PHE A 27 -5.71 -3.32 10.42
C PHE A 27 -5.64 -4.83 10.74
N GLY A 28 -6.50 -5.64 10.14
CA GLY A 28 -6.62 -7.06 10.54
C GLY A 28 -7.18 -8.03 9.52
N ARG A 29 -7.40 -7.60 8.28
CA ARG A 29 -7.93 -8.45 7.20
C ARG A 29 -7.15 -8.25 5.92
N GLY A 30 -7.17 -9.26 5.04
CA GLY A 30 -6.43 -9.22 3.77
C GLY A 30 -4.94 -8.97 3.99
N MET A 31 -4.35 -8.12 3.14
CA MET A 31 -2.93 -7.73 3.22
C MET A 31 -2.55 -7.13 4.57
N ALA A 32 -3.36 -6.23 5.14
CA ALA A 32 -3.11 -5.65 6.46
C ALA A 32 -3.04 -6.73 7.56
N GLY A 33 -3.88 -7.77 7.48
CA GLY A 33 -3.81 -8.91 8.41
C GLY A 33 -2.52 -9.72 8.28
N GLN A 34 -2.04 -9.92 7.06
CA GLN A 34 -0.77 -10.62 6.80
C GLN A 34 0.43 -9.79 7.26
N VAL A 35 0.45 -8.49 6.94
CA VAL A 35 1.46 -7.54 7.42
C VAL A 35 1.50 -7.54 8.94
N LYS A 36 0.35 -7.48 9.63
CA LYS A 36 0.30 -7.55 11.10
C LYS A 36 0.91 -8.83 11.66
N LYS A 37 0.68 -9.97 11.01
CA LYS A 37 1.18 -11.28 11.46
C LYS A 37 2.70 -11.36 11.35
N LEU A 38 3.27 -10.82 10.27
CA LEU A 38 4.71 -10.88 9.99
C LEU A 38 5.49 -9.73 10.65
N PHE A 39 4.92 -8.53 10.64
CA PHE A 39 5.53 -7.26 11.04
C PHE A 39 4.58 -6.46 11.95
N PRO A 40 4.33 -6.89 13.19
CA PRO A 40 3.39 -6.25 14.11
C PRO A 40 3.72 -4.78 14.41
N GLU A 41 4.97 -4.36 14.26
CA GLU A 41 5.42 -2.97 14.36
C GLU A 41 4.75 -2.04 13.34
N VAL A 42 4.36 -2.56 12.16
CA VAL A 42 3.66 -1.77 11.13
C VAL A 42 2.24 -1.43 11.57
N GLU A 43 1.52 -2.35 12.21
CA GLU A 43 0.20 -2.05 12.79
C GLU A 43 0.33 -0.99 13.89
N LYS A 44 1.38 -1.09 14.72
CA LYS A 44 1.61 -0.16 15.81
C LYS A 44 1.84 1.27 15.29
N SER A 45 2.73 1.45 14.32
CA SER A 45 3.00 2.77 13.74
C SER A 45 1.80 3.31 12.97
N TYR A 46 1.13 2.48 12.18
CA TYR A 46 -0.12 2.83 11.49
C TYR A 46 -1.18 3.37 12.46
N LYS A 47 -1.42 2.69 13.59
CA LYS A 47 -2.43 3.12 14.57
C LYS A 47 -2.07 4.45 15.23
N ILE A 48 -0.80 4.66 15.55
CA ILE A 48 -0.32 5.92 16.15
C ILE A 48 -0.52 7.07 15.15
N LEU A 49 -0.06 6.91 13.91
CA LEU A 49 -0.15 7.94 12.87
C LEU A 49 -1.59 8.23 12.48
N THR A 50 -2.42 7.19 12.30
CA THR A 50 -3.84 7.36 11.96
C THR A 50 -4.57 8.14 13.03
N LYS A 51 -4.32 7.82 14.32
CA LYS A 51 -4.90 8.56 15.44
C LYS A 51 -4.44 10.02 15.41
N GLN A 52 -3.13 10.27 15.30
CA GLN A 52 -2.57 11.61 15.27
C GLN A 52 -3.14 12.45 14.12
N TRP A 53 -3.13 11.95 12.89
CA TRP A 53 -3.65 12.69 11.74
C TRP A 53 -5.15 12.91 11.82
N THR A 54 -5.89 11.98 12.42
CA THR A 54 -7.33 12.16 12.65
C THR A 54 -7.58 13.27 13.67
N GLU A 55 -6.79 13.35 14.75
CA GLU A 55 -6.85 14.43 15.73
C GLU A 55 -6.50 15.80 15.10
N GLU A 56 -5.44 15.86 14.29
CA GLU A 56 -5.06 17.05 13.51
C GLU A 56 -6.16 17.49 12.55
N ALA A 57 -6.85 16.52 11.92
CA ALA A 57 -8.00 16.74 11.06
C ALA A 57 -9.32 16.98 11.83
N ARG A 58 -9.26 17.19 13.15
CA ARG A 58 -10.43 17.42 14.02
C ARG A 58 -11.50 16.33 13.91
N GLY A 59 -11.05 15.08 13.82
CA GLY A 59 -11.90 13.89 13.71
C GLY A 59 -12.30 13.52 12.28
N LYS A 60 -11.92 14.29 11.25
CA LYS A 60 -12.27 14.00 9.86
C LYS A 60 -11.32 12.95 9.25
N THR A 61 -11.67 11.67 9.34
CA THR A 61 -10.89 10.54 8.80
C THR A 61 -10.63 10.67 7.30
N SER A 62 -11.60 11.18 6.53
CA SER A 62 -11.46 11.37 5.08
C SER A 62 -10.32 12.32 4.69
N ALA A 63 -9.80 13.13 5.64
CA ALA A 63 -8.63 13.98 5.41
C ALA A 63 -7.30 13.21 5.35
N LEU A 64 -7.33 11.90 5.65
CA LEU A 64 -6.19 11.01 5.52
C LEU A 64 -6.11 10.37 4.14
N LEU A 65 -7.17 10.46 3.32
CA LEU A 65 -7.17 9.92 1.96
C LEU A 65 -6.00 10.47 1.13
N GLY A 66 -5.31 9.55 0.48
CA GLY A 66 -4.14 9.82 -0.36
C GLY A 66 -2.85 10.08 0.40
N ARG A 67 -2.82 9.92 1.72
CA ARG A 67 -1.57 9.92 2.50
C ARG A 67 -0.86 8.58 2.41
N VAL A 68 0.44 8.60 2.71
CA VAL A 68 1.26 7.40 2.91
C VAL A 68 1.90 7.42 4.29
N SER A 69 1.99 6.25 4.93
CA SER A 69 2.99 6.01 5.99
C SER A 69 3.87 4.83 5.61
N ALA A 70 5.16 4.88 5.96
CA ALA A 70 6.09 3.79 5.69
C ALA A 70 6.84 3.38 6.97
N GLN A 71 7.00 2.08 7.17
CA GLN A 71 7.68 1.51 8.33
C GLN A 71 8.81 0.59 7.84
N PRO A 72 10.07 0.82 8.27
CA PRO A 72 11.15 -0.14 8.08
C PRO A 72 10.87 -1.42 8.85
N VAL A 73 11.10 -2.55 8.18
CA VAL A 73 10.97 -3.91 8.71
C VAL A 73 12.16 -4.76 8.28
N GLU A 74 12.40 -5.85 8.99
CA GLU A 74 13.45 -6.82 8.67
C GLU A 74 12.82 -8.21 8.45
N LYS A 75 13.27 -8.92 7.40
CA LYS A 75 12.99 -10.33 7.21
C LYS A 75 14.24 -11.01 6.67
N ASP A 76 14.64 -12.13 7.27
CA ASP A 76 15.78 -12.95 6.84
C ASP A 76 17.09 -12.15 6.64
N GLY A 77 17.35 -11.17 7.52
CA GLY A 77 18.55 -10.32 7.46
C GLY A 77 18.51 -9.19 6.43
N ARG A 78 17.37 -8.98 5.72
CA ARG A 78 17.17 -7.91 4.75
C ARG A 78 16.18 -6.87 5.29
N TRP A 79 16.57 -5.60 5.20
CA TRP A 79 15.71 -4.45 5.52
C TRP A 79 14.97 -3.93 4.28
N PHE A 80 13.70 -3.59 4.46
CA PHE A 80 12.85 -2.97 3.44
C PHE A 80 11.70 -2.20 4.11
N LEU A 81 10.89 -1.50 3.32
CA LEU A 81 9.76 -0.71 3.81
C LEU A 81 8.42 -1.43 3.56
N ILE A 82 7.52 -1.38 4.53
CA ILE A 82 6.07 -1.57 4.29
C ILE A 82 5.41 -0.20 4.23
N ALA A 83 4.72 0.09 3.13
CA ALA A 83 3.97 1.31 2.94
C ALA A 83 2.46 1.09 3.02
N ASN A 84 1.82 1.85 3.90
CA ASN A 84 0.38 1.93 4.09
C ASN A 84 -0.17 3.08 3.23
N LEU A 85 -0.88 2.76 2.15
CA LEU A 85 -1.50 3.73 1.26
C LEU A 85 -2.95 3.96 1.68
N TYR A 86 -3.29 5.17 2.13
CA TYR A 86 -4.63 5.51 2.62
C TYR A 86 -5.60 5.75 1.46
N GLY A 87 -6.06 4.67 0.83
CA GLY A 87 -6.97 4.70 -0.32
C GLY A 87 -8.43 4.40 0.02
N GLN A 88 -8.79 4.39 1.30
CA GLN A 88 -10.11 3.95 1.77
C GLN A 88 -10.52 4.73 3.02
N ASP A 89 -11.61 5.51 2.98
CA ASP A 89 -12.03 6.25 4.19
C ASP A 89 -12.71 5.32 5.20
N ASP A 90 -13.76 4.60 4.77
CA ASP A 90 -14.52 3.65 5.58
C ASP A 90 -14.36 2.20 5.07
N TYR A 91 -14.81 1.20 5.83
CA TYR A 91 -14.69 -0.22 5.46
C TYR A 91 -15.93 -1.06 5.83
N GLY A 92 -16.27 -2.06 5.02
CA GLY A 92 -17.47 -2.86 5.27
C GLY A 92 -17.70 -4.01 4.30
N LYS A 93 -18.98 -4.38 4.12
CA LYS A 93 -19.41 -5.41 3.16
C LYS A 93 -20.37 -4.77 2.15
N GLY A 94 -20.20 -5.08 0.87
CA GLY A 94 -21.20 -4.79 -0.16
C GLY A 94 -21.14 -3.40 -0.79
N GLY A 95 -19.95 -2.88 -1.07
CA GLY A 95 -19.77 -1.61 -1.78
C GLY A 95 -18.32 -1.39 -2.24
N VAL A 96 -18.10 -0.31 -2.99
CA VAL A 96 -16.77 0.18 -3.38
C VAL A 96 -16.33 1.20 -2.32
N TYR A 97 -15.31 0.84 -1.56
CA TYR A 97 -14.69 1.65 -0.53
C TYR A 97 -13.33 2.20 -0.93
N THR A 98 -12.71 1.61 -1.97
CA THR A 98 -11.51 2.21 -2.57
C THR A 98 -11.89 3.51 -3.24
N ASP A 99 -11.25 4.57 -2.78
CA ASP A 99 -11.21 5.85 -3.45
C ASP A 99 -10.01 5.82 -4.43
N TYR A 100 -10.32 5.73 -5.72
CA TYR A 100 -9.31 5.59 -6.75
C TYR A 100 -8.40 6.81 -6.86
N GLU A 101 -8.92 8.01 -6.66
CA GLU A 101 -8.14 9.25 -6.69
C GLU A 101 -7.18 9.30 -5.50
N ALA A 102 -7.64 8.89 -4.32
CA ALA A 102 -6.80 8.77 -3.14
C ALA A 102 -5.72 7.70 -3.32
N LEU A 103 -6.05 6.55 -3.89
CA LEU A 103 -5.08 5.48 -4.14
C LEU A 103 -4.02 5.92 -5.16
N GLU A 104 -4.43 6.61 -6.23
CA GLU A 104 -3.52 7.21 -7.22
C GLU A 104 -2.57 8.20 -6.55
N LYS A 105 -3.10 9.16 -5.78
CA LYS A 105 -2.29 10.14 -5.06
C LYS A 105 -1.28 9.48 -4.11
N ALA A 106 -1.68 8.43 -3.40
CA ALA A 106 -0.77 7.70 -2.53
C ALA A 106 0.33 6.97 -3.32
N MET A 107 0.02 6.45 -4.52
CA MET A 107 1.04 5.86 -5.41
C MET A 107 1.98 6.92 -6.00
N GLU A 108 1.49 8.13 -6.30
CA GLU A 108 2.32 9.26 -6.72
C GLU A 108 3.32 9.65 -5.63
N GLU A 109 2.88 9.69 -4.37
CA GLU A 109 3.77 9.94 -3.21
C GLU A 109 4.86 8.86 -3.09
N ILE A 110 4.51 7.59 -3.34
CA ILE A 110 5.50 6.49 -3.41
C ILE A 110 6.49 6.70 -4.55
N ARG A 111 6.02 7.06 -5.76
CA ARG A 111 6.89 7.34 -6.90
C ARG A 111 7.85 8.49 -6.60
N GLU A 112 7.35 9.58 -6.01
CA GLU A 112 8.16 10.74 -5.64
C GLU A 112 9.23 10.34 -4.62
N PHE A 113 8.84 9.62 -3.56
CA PHE A 113 9.76 9.09 -2.56
C PHE A 113 10.91 8.27 -3.17
N LEU A 114 10.58 7.35 -4.09
CA LEU A 114 11.57 6.52 -4.77
C LEU A 114 12.48 7.33 -5.70
N THR A 115 11.91 8.33 -6.39
CA THR A 115 12.65 9.19 -7.33
C THR A 115 13.65 10.08 -6.59
N VAL A 116 13.24 10.69 -5.47
CA VAL A 116 14.12 11.55 -4.64
C VAL A 116 15.31 10.79 -4.09
N ARG A 117 15.16 9.49 -3.78
CA ARG A 117 16.27 8.66 -3.33
C ARG A 117 17.29 8.37 -4.44
N GLY A 118 16.88 8.40 -5.71
CA GLY A 118 17.79 8.34 -6.86
C GLY A 118 18.52 7.01 -7.05
N ARG A 119 18.01 5.92 -6.45
CA ARG A 119 18.68 4.59 -6.43
C ARG A 119 18.00 3.54 -7.32
N ASN A 120 16.99 3.93 -8.10
CA ASN A 120 16.16 3.01 -8.90
C ASN A 120 15.59 1.86 -8.06
N GLU A 121 15.14 2.19 -6.85
CA GLU A 121 14.59 1.22 -5.88
C GLU A 121 13.35 0.51 -6.45
N THR A 122 13.13 -0.71 -6.01
CA THR A 122 12.03 -1.54 -6.51
C THR A 122 10.80 -1.41 -5.61
N ALA A 123 9.62 -1.18 -6.22
CA ALA A 123 8.34 -1.17 -5.52
C ALA A 123 7.53 -2.43 -5.84
N ALA A 124 6.90 -3.05 -4.84
CA ALA A 124 6.01 -4.18 -5.03
C ALA A 124 4.58 -3.86 -4.57
N PHE A 125 3.61 -4.26 -5.38
CA PHE A 125 2.18 -4.16 -5.11
C PHE A 125 1.53 -5.55 -5.22
N PRO A 126 0.61 -5.93 -4.32
CA PRO A 126 -0.17 -7.14 -4.51
C PRO A 126 -1.19 -6.93 -5.65
N GLN A 127 -1.35 -7.94 -6.49
CA GLN A 127 -2.44 -7.99 -7.45
C GLN A 127 -3.78 -7.95 -6.69
N GLY A 128 -4.66 -7.04 -7.09
CA GLY A 128 -5.92 -6.80 -6.39
C GLY A 128 -5.82 -5.85 -5.19
N ILE A 129 -4.75 -5.05 -5.06
CA ILE A 129 -4.73 -3.91 -4.11
C ILE A 129 -5.99 -3.06 -4.30
N GLY A 130 -6.70 -2.75 -3.20
CA GLY A 130 -7.97 -2.03 -3.23
C GLY A 130 -9.20 -2.79 -3.76
N CYS A 131 -9.05 -4.01 -4.30
CA CYS A 131 -10.15 -4.67 -5.01
C CYS A 131 -10.94 -5.65 -4.12
N GLY A 132 -10.27 -6.40 -3.25
CA GLY A 132 -10.89 -7.46 -2.43
C GLY A 132 -11.93 -6.95 -1.42
N PHE A 133 -11.53 -6.75 -0.16
CA PHE A 133 -12.46 -6.27 0.88
C PHE A 133 -12.94 -4.83 0.66
N ALA A 134 -12.22 -4.05 -0.15
CA ALA A 134 -12.58 -2.67 -0.47
C ALA A 134 -13.42 -2.54 -1.76
N GLY A 135 -13.64 -3.63 -2.51
CA GLY A 135 -14.60 -3.68 -3.63
C GLY A 135 -14.19 -2.91 -4.89
N GLY A 136 -12.95 -2.43 -5.00
CA GLY A 136 -12.45 -1.79 -6.21
C GLY A 136 -12.33 -2.73 -7.42
N ASP A 137 -12.13 -2.14 -8.59
CA ASP A 137 -11.93 -2.82 -9.86
C ASP A 137 -10.43 -2.89 -10.19
N TRP A 138 -9.92 -4.10 -10.40
CA TRP A 138 -8.52 -4.32 -10.69
C TRP A 138 -8.06 -3.67 -12.00
N GLN A 139 -8.91 -3.60 -13.02
CA GLN A 139 -8.54 -2.96 -14.28
C GLN A 139 -8.28 -1.46 -14.09
N ILE A 140 -9.09 -0.81 -13.24
CA ILE A 140 -8.89 0.60 -12.88
C ILE A 140 -7.61 0.75 -12.09
N VAL A 141 -7.40 -0.04 -11.03
CA VAL A 141 -6.21 0.05 -10.18
C VAL A 141 -4.92 -0.26 -10.96
N GLU A 142 -4.94 -1.26 -11.82
CA GLU A 142 -3.79 -1.58 -12.67
C GLU A 142 -3.48 -0.44 -13.65
N SER A 143 -4.50 0.23 -14.20
CA SER A 143 -4.31 1.41 -15.06
C SER A 143 -3.68 2.58 -14.30
N ILE A 144 -4.03 2.77 -13.02
CA ILE A 144 -3.42 3.77 -12.14
C ILE A 144 -1.94 3.44 -11.93
N ILE A 145 -1.61 2.19 -11.56
CA ILE A 145 -0.21 1.78 -11.39
C ILE A 145 0.59 2.03 -12.67
N LYS A 146 0.04 1.64 -13.83
CA LYS A 146 0.69 1.84 -15.13
C LYS A 146 0.95 3.31 -15.44
N ARG A 147 -0.03 4.19 -15.23
CA ARG A 147 0.10 5.63 -15.45
C ARG A 147 1.06 6.29 -14.47
N VAL A 148 0.89 6.02 -13.17
CA VAL A 148 1.72 6.62 -12.13
C VAL A 148 3.19 6.25 -12.34
N PHE A 149 3.50 5.02 -12.75
CA PHE A 149 4.89 4.56 -12.92
C PHE A 149 5.36 4.50 -14.39
N GLU A 150 4.63 5.14 -15.33
CA GLU A 150 5.09 5.39 -16.69
C GLU A 150 6.40 6.21 -16.59
N ASP A 151 7.49 5.66 -17.11
CA ASP A 151 8.86 6.21 -17.05
C ASP A 151 9.58 6.19 -15.69
N TYR A 152 9.06 5.48 -14.68
CA TYR A 152 9.87 5.23 -13.49
C TYR A 152 11.08 4.33 -13.85
N PRO A 153 12.33 4.78 -13.58
CA PRO A 153 13.54 4.06 -14.00
C PRO A 153 13.79 2.76 -13.21
N GLY A 154 13.22 2.64 -12.00
CA GLY A 154 13.26 1.41 -11.22
C GLY A 154 12.24 0.36 -11.68
N GLU A 155 12.25 -0.77 -10.98
CA GLU A 155 11.29 -1.85 -11.22
C GLU A 155 10.02 -1.66 -10.37
N VAL A 156 8.87 -1.95 -10.98
CA VAL A 156 7.58 -2.05 -10.30
C VAL A 156 7.07 -3.47 -10.46
N GLN A 157 6.86 -4.15 -9.35
CA GLN A 157 6.43 -5.54 -9.31
C GLN A 157 4.95 -5.62 -8.94
N ILE A 158 4.19 -6.42 -9.68
CA ILE A 158 2.81 -6.78 -9.36
C ILE A 158 2.78 -8.27 -9.01
N TRP A 159 2.41 -8.60 -7.78
CA TRP A 159 2.48 -9.96 -7.24
C TRP A 159 1.11 -10.61 -7.12
N LYS A 160 0.89 -11.70 -7.86
CA LYS A 160 -0.27 -12.55 -7.72
C LYS A 160 0.02 -13.66 -6.72
N TYR A 161 -0.77 -13.74 -5.65
CA TYR A 161 -0.65 -14.84 -4.69
C TYR A 161 -1.08 -16.16 -5.34
N ASP A 162 -0.24 -17.20 -5.22
CA ASP A 162 -0.44 -18.50 -5.86
C ASP A 162 -0.98 -19.58 -4.90
N GLY A 163 -1.25 -19.23 -3.64
CA GLY A 163 -1.87 -20.12 -2.66
C GLY A 163 -0.91 -21.09 -1.97
N LYS A 164 0.39 -20.95 -2.18
CA LYS A 164 1.43 -21.75 -1.52
C LYS A 164 2.02 -21.05 -0.29
#